data_AF-A0A2K9Z4X7-F1
#
_entry.id   AF-A0A2K9Z4X7-F1
#
_cell.length_a   1.000
_cell.length_b   1.000
_cell.length_c   1.000
_cell.angle_alpha   90.00
_cell.angle_beta   90.00
_cell.angle_gamma   90.00
#
_symmetry.space_group_name_H-M   'P 1'
#
loop_
_entity.id
_entity.type
_entity.pdbx_description
1 polymer ?
#
loop_
_entity_poly.entity_id
_entity_poly.type
_entity_poly.pdbx_seq_one_letter_code
_entity_poly.pdbx_strand_id
1 'polypeptide(L)'
;MLSSENRSHFSAKVLYARGPARALEVMGSAFEQFAGKKLLQLSDSTVAASQFNWLVMADPVNRVMMLGDATIPTKQEIHRHAEAAVATFLAAFLHPDQR
;
A
#
# COMPACT_ATOMS: atom_id res chain seq x y z
N MET A 1 10.53 -43.22 -7.13
CA MET A 1 10.14 -42.73 -5.79
C MET A 1 10.88 -41.42 -5.55
N LEU A 2 10.37 -40.32 -6.12
CA LEU A 2 10.94 -38.99 -5.97
C LEU A 2 10.06 -38.19 -5.00
N SER A 3 10.70 -37.69 -3.96
CA SER A 3 10.17 -36.83 -2.92
C SER A 3 9.56 -35.55 -3.52
N SER A 4 8.26 -35.36 -3.37
CA SER A 4 7.61 -34.06 -3.62
C SER A 4 7.36 -33.34 -2.30
N GLU A 5 8.37 -32.58 -1.92
CA GLU A 5 8.24 -31.17 -1.52
C GLU A 5 7.17 -30.81 -0.48
N ASN A 6 7.69 -30.68 0.73
CA ASN A 6 7.36 -29.73 1.78
C ASN A 6 6.53 -28.50 1.32
N ARG A 7 5.20 -28.63 1.21
CA ARG A 7 4.30 -27.47 1.08
C ARG A 7 4.30 -26.72 2.40
N SER A 8 4.99 -25.60 2.45
CA SER A 8 4.87 -24.65 3.57
C SER A 8 3.44 -24.10 3.57
N HIS A 9 2.59 -24.62 4.44
CA HIS A 9 1.22 -24.15 4.65
C HIS A 9 1.24 -22.78 5.34
N PHE A 10 1.38 -21.70 4.57
CA PHE A 10 1.09 -20.35 5.07
C PHE A 10 -0.40 -20.09 4.95
N SER A 11 -1.08 -19.83 6.08
CA SER A 11 -2.49 -19.42 6.05
C SER A 11 -2.61 -17.98 5.55
N ALA A 12 -3.70 -17.67 4.85
CA ALA A 12 -4.00 -16.31 4.39
C ALA A 12 -3.96 -15.28 5.55
N LYS A 13 -4.33 -15.70 6.77
CA LYS A 13 -4.24 -14.86 7.99
C LYS A 13 -2.80 -14.54 8.36
N VAL A 14 -1.89 -15.52 8.29
CA VAL A 14 -0.46 -15.30 8.59
C VAL A 14 0.20 -14.46 7.50
N LEU A 15 -0.19 -14.64 6.23
CA LEU A 15 0.29 -13.83 5.11
C LEU A 15 -0.18 -12.36 5.23
N TYR A 16 -1.46 -12.17 5.59
CA TYR A 16 -2.04 -10.84 5.84
C TYR A 16 -1.37 -10.13 7.01
N ALA A 17 -1.19 -10.84 8.14
CA ALA A 17 -0.59 -10.29 9.35
C ALA A 17 0.89 -9.91 9.16
N ARG A 18 1.63 -10.66 8.33
CA ARG A 18 3.07 -10.42 8.12
C ARG A 18 3.39 -9.50 6.94
N GLY A 19 2.47 -9.30 6.00
CA GLY A 19 2.65 -8.43 4.84
C GLY A 19 1.85 -7.13 4.95
N PRO A 20 0.58 -7.11 4.48
CA PRO A 20 -0.27 -5.91 4.47
C PRO A 20 -0.41 -5.21 5.83
N ALA A 21 -0.67 -5.95 6.91
CA ALA A 21 -0.88 -5.35 8.22
C ALA A 21 0.38 -4.61 8.73
N ARG A 22 1.55 -5.21 8.56
CA ARG A 22 2.81 -4.60 8.97
C ARG A 22 3.15 -3.35 8.16
N ALA A 23 2.86 -3.37 6.86
CA ALA A 23 3.05 -2.19 6.01
C ALA A 23 2.14 -1.04 6.45
N LEU A 24 0.87 -1.33 6.77
CA LEU A 24 -0.08 -0.33 7.27
C LEU A 24 0.36 0.29 8.60
N GLU A 25 0.87 -0.52 9.54
CA GLU A 25 1.41 0.00 10.81
C GLU A 25 2.58 0.97 10.58
N VAL A 26 3.54 0.58 9.75
CA VAL A 26 4.72 1.42 9.46
C VAL A 26 4.31 2.73 8.79
N MET A 27 3.40 2.68 7.82
CA MET A 27 2.88 3.88 7.16
C MET A 27 2.09 4.76 8.14
N GLY A 28 1.24 4.17 8.98
CA GLY A 28 0.50 4.89 10.02
C GLY A 28 1.43 5.65 10.96
N SER A 29 2.44 4.97 11.51
CA SER A 29 3.45 5.62 12.38
C SER A 29 4.25 6.72 11.67
N ALA A 30 4.53 6.60 10.37
CA ALA A 30 5.16 7.67 9.61
C ALA A 30 4.23 8.87 9.41
N PHE A 31 2.96 8.62 9.09
CA PHE A 31 1.96 9.67 8.90
C PHE A 31 1.66 10.43 10.20
N GLU A 32 1.65 9.77 11.35
CA GLU A 32 1.57 10.45 12.66
C GLU A 32 2.74 11.40 12.89
N GLN A 33 3.96 10.97 12.56
CA GLN A 33 5.14 11.84 12.66
C GLN A 33 5.05 13.04 11.73
N PHE A 34 4.52 12.87 10.52
CA PHE A 34 4.30 13.97 9.58
C PHE A 34 3.19 14.92 10.06
N ALA A 35 2.12 14.39 10.65
CA ALA A 35 1.07 15.20 11.26
C ALA A 35 1.61 16.02 12.46
N GLY A 36 2.43 15.41 13.32
CA GLY A 36 3.10 16.12 14.43
C GLY A 36 4.02 17.26 13.97
N LYS A 37 4.51 17.19 12.72
CA LYS A 37 5.32 18.24 12.07
C LYS A 37 4.49 19.21 11.21
N LYS A 38 3.16 19.09 11.20
CA LYS A 38 2.25 19.85 10.34
C LYS A 38 2.53 19.71 8.83
N LEU A 39 3.12 18.59 8.42
CA LEU A 39 3.27 18.26 6.99
C LEU A 39 1.97 17.67 6.44
N LEU A 40 1.31 16.84 7.23
CA LEU A 40 -0.02 16.30 6.94
C LEU A 40 -1.04 16.81 7.95
N GLN A 41 -2.29 16.89 7.52
CA GLN A 41 -3.46 17.10 8.38
C GLN A 41 -4.39 15.89 8.22
N LEU A 42 -4.50 15.08 9.27
CA LEU A 42 -5.28 13.85 9.30
C LEU A 42 -5.86 13.61 10.70
N SER A 43 -7.05 13.01 10.77
CA SER A 43 -7.74 12.71 12.03
C SER A 43 -7.37 11.35 12.60
N ASP A 44 -7.01 10.40 11.73
CA ASP A 44 -6.68 9.02 12.06
C ASP A 44 -5.62 8.50 11.07
N SER A 45 -4.45 8.14 11.61
CA SER A 45 -3.29 7.67 10.84
C SER A 45 -3.50 6.28 10.24
N THR A 46 -4.29 5.43 10.89
CA THR A 46 -4.62 4.08 10.43
C THR A 46 -5.55 4.15 9.23
N VAL A 47 -6.53 5.04 9.28
CA VAL A 47 -7.41 5.32 8.12
C VAL A 47 -6.60 5.88 6.95
N ALA A 48 -5.73 6.86 7.19
CA ALA A 48 -4.88 7.44 6.15
C ALA A 48 -3.94 6.39 5.52
N ALA A 49 -3.31 5.53 6.32
CA ALA A 49 -2.47 4.44 5.84
C ALA A 49 -3.24 3.42 4.98
N SER A 50 -4.45 3.04 5.41
CA SER A 50 -5.32 2.14 4.65
C SER A 50 -5.71 2.74 3.30
N GLN A 51 -6.14 4.00 3.30
CA GLN A 51 -6.50 4.71 2.06
C GLN A 51 -5.30 4.85 1.11
N PHE A 52 -4.13 5.22 1.62
CA PHE A 52 -2.91 5.29 0.82
C PHE A 52 -2.54 3.93 0.21
N ASN A 53 -2.61 2.86 1.01
CA ASN A 53 -2.39 1.50 0.51
C ASN A 53 -3.36 1.13 -0.61
N TRP A 54 -4.65 1.49 -0.50
CA TRP A 54 -5.61 1.23 -1.56
C TRP A 54 -5.31 2.01 -2.84
N LEU A 55 -4.94 3.30 -2.74
CA LEU A 55 -4.53 4.10 -3.90
C LEU A 55 -3.35 3.45 -4.65
N VAL A 56 -2.38 2.90 -3.91
CA VAL A 56 -1.20 2.26 -4.49
C VAL A 56 -1.50 0.87 -5.02
N MET A 57 -2.22 0.03 -4.28
CA MET A 57 -2.27 -1.41 -4.52
C MET A 57 -3.52 -1.88 -5.27
N ALA A 58 -4.66 -1.19 -5.16
CA ALA A 58 -5.95 -1.73 -5.60
C ALA A 58 -5.95 -2.19 -7.05
N ASP A 59 -5.70 -1.25 -7.98
CA ASP A 59 -5.81 -1.51 -9.41
C ASP A 59 -4.72 -2.47 -9.93
N PRO A 60 -3.41 -2.28 -9.63
CA PRO A 60 -2.37 -3.18 -10.12
C PRO A 60 -2.56 -4.62 -9.64
N VAL A 61 -2.93 -4.82 -8.37
CA VAL A 61 -3.17 -6.17 -7.83
C VAL A 61 -4.41 -6.79 -8.46
N ASN A 62 -5.51 -6.05 -8.54
CA ASN A 62 -6.75 -6.57 -9.12
C ASN A 62 -6.58 -6.98 -10.59
N ARG A 63 -5.85 -6.19 -11.39
CA ARG A 63 -5.55 -6.53 -12.79
C ARG A 63 -4.81 -7.86 -12.90
N VAL A 64 -3.71 -8.02 -12.18
CA VAL A 64 -2.93 -9.27 -12.21
C VAL A 64 -3.77 -10.46 -11.70
N MET A 65 -4.55 -10.28 -10.64
CA MET A 65 -5.42 -11.34 -10.12
C MET A 65 -6.52 -11.76 -11.09
N MET A 66 -7.07 -10.84 -11.89
CA MET A 66 -8.20 -11.10 -12.79
C MET A 66 -7.78 -11.48 -14.22
N LEU A 67 -6.65 -10.95 -14.70
CA LEU A 67 -6.21 -11.03 -16.08
C LEU A 67 -4.90 -11.83 -16.26
N GLY A 68 -4.26 -12.22 -15.15
CA GLY A 68 -3.04 -13.01 -15.14
C GLY A 68 -1.77 -12.20 -15.40
N ASP A 69 -0.64 -12.92 -15.50
CA ASP A 69 0.70 -12.32 -15.48
C ASP A 69 1.01 -11.38 -16.66
N ALA A 70 0.26 -11.48 -17.77
CA ALA A 70 0.39 -10.58 -18.91
C ALA A 70 0.08 -9.12 -18.57
N THR A 71 -0.60 -8.85 -17.45
CA THR A 71 -0.92 -7.50 -16.99
C THR A 71 -0.03 -7.01 -15.85
N ILE A 72 1.09 -7.69 -15.58
CA ILE A 72 2.08 -7.19 -14.62
C ILE A 72 2.63 -5.87 -15.17
N PRO A 73 2.50 -4.75 -14.43
CA PRO A 73 2.92 -3.45 -14.92
C PRO A 73 4.43 -3.38 -15.05
N THR A 74 4.88 -2.68 -16.09
CA THR A 74 6.29 -2.30 -16.26
C THR A 74 6.74 -1.37 -15.14
N LYS A 75 8.05 -1.24 -14.93
CA LYS A 75 8.62 -0.29 -13.95
C LYS A 75 8.15 1.14 -14.17
N GLN A 76 8.02 1.57 -15.42
CA GLN A 76 7.55 2.92 -15.75
C GLN A 76 6.08 3.12 -15.38
N GLU A 77 5.24 2.11 -15.61
CA GLU A 77 3.82 2.14 -15.21
C GLU A 77 3.66 2.14 -13.70
N ILE A 78 4.46 1.33 -12.98
CA ILE A 78 4.50 1.34 -11.51
C ILE A 78 4.87 2.75 -11.01
N HIS A 79 5.88 3.38 -11.61
CA HIS A 79 6.30 4.72 -11.18
C HIS A 79 5.20 5.76 -11.40
N ARG A 80 4.62 5.82 -12.59
CA ARG A 80 3.52 6.75 -12.89
C ARG A 80 2.30 6.53 -11.99
N HIS A 81 1.96 5.26 -11.72
CA HIS A 81 0.87 4.91 -10.80
C HIS A 81 1.15 5.38 -9.38
N ALA A 82 2.36 5.14 -8.88
CA ALA A 82 2.77 5.58 -7.55
C ALA A 82 2.76 7.12 -7.43
N GLU A 83 3.24 7.85 -8.44
CA GLU A 83 3.19 9.32 -8.48
C GLU A 83 1.74 9.83 -8.39
N ALA A 84 0.82 9.24 -9.17
CA ALA A 84 -0.59 9.61 -9.16
C ALA A 84 -1.26 9.32 -7.81
N ALA A 85 -0.96 8.17 -7.20
CA ALA A 85 -1.45 7.80 -5.88
C ALA A 85 -0.96 8.78 -4.80
N VAL A 86 0.33 9.15 -4.83
CA VAL A 86 0.93 10.13 -3.91
C VAL A 86 0.30 11.51 -4.10
N ALA A 87 0.14 11.97 -5.34
CA ALA A 87 -0.48 13.26 -5.63
C ALA A 87 -1.92 13.32 -5.11
N THR A 88 -2.69 12.25 -5.31
CA THR A 88 -4.07 12.14 -4.81
C THR A 88 -4.12 12.16 -3.28
N PHE A 89 -3.22 11.41 -2.63
CA PHE A 89 -3.12 11.39 -1.17
C PHE A 89 -2.76 12.76 -0.59
N LEU A 90 -1.76 13.44 -1.17
CA LEU A 90 -1.36 14.77 -0.70
C LEU A 90 -2.45 15.80 -0.96
N ALA A 91 -3.19 15.73 -2.08
CA ALA A 91 -4.33 16.62 -2.29
C ALA A 91 -5.38 16.53 -1.15
N ALA A 92 -5.58 15.34 -0.60
CA ALA A 92 -6.52 15.11 0.50
C ALA A 92 -5.94 15.45 1.89
N PHE A 93 -4.67 15.14 2.13
CA PHE A 93 -4.08 15.14 3.48
C PHE A 93 -2.95 16.13 3.71
N LEU A 94 -2.49 16.86 2.70
CA LEU A 94 -1.47 17.89 2.88
C LEU A 94 -2.02 18.98 3.81
N HIS A 95 -1.22 19.33 4.83
CA HIS A 95 -1.61 20.37 5.77
C HIS A 95 -1.84 21.69 5.01
N PRO A 96 -2.86 22.50 5.35
CA PRO A 96 -3.16 23.74 4.62
C PRO A 96 -1.95 24.68 4.50
N ASP A 97 -1.12 24.77 5.54
CA ASP A 97 0.12 25.57 5.56
C ASP A 97 1.21 25.07 4.60
N GLN A 98 1.02 23.94 3.92
CA GLN A 98 1.98 23.33 3.00
C GLN A 98 1.49 23.30 1.54
N ARG A 99 0.31 23.86 1.25
CA ARG A 99 -0.26 23.94 -0.10
C ARG A 99 0.32 25.09 -0.92
#